data_AF-X1VNN7-F1
#
_entry.id   AF-X1VNN7-F1
#
_cell.length_a   1.000
_cell.length_b   1.000
_cell.length_c   1.000
_cell.angle_alpha   90.00
_cell.angle_beta   90.00
_cell.angle_gamma   90.00
#
_symmetry.space_group_name_H-M   'P 1'
#
loop_
_entity.id
_entity.type
_entity.pdbx_description
1 polymer ?
#
loop_
_entity_poly.entity_id
_entity_poly.type
_entity_poly.pdbx_seq_one_letter_code
_entity_poly.pdbx_strand_id
1 'polypeptide(L)'
;LLQWEFVRDFFKKCKDAGFHTALDTTAYCPWESMEQVLKYTDLILFDIKHMDPVKHEEKIGVSNELILENLDKASSMTKIWLRIP
;
A
#
# COMPACT_ATOMS: atom_id res chain seq x y z
N LEU A 1 -3.95 5.73 -1.68
CA LEU A 1 -4.48 5.02 -2.87
C LEU A 1 -5.83 5.61 -3.29
N LEU A 2 -5.84 6.75 -3.97
CA LEU A 2 -7.06 7.54 -4.18
C LEU A 2 -7.97 7.01 -5.30
N GLN A 3 -7.41 6.31 -6.28
CA GLN A 3 -8.14 5.75 -7.42
C GLN A 3 -8.03 4.22 -7.44
N TRP A 4 -8.35 3.60 -6.31
CA TRP A 4 -8.10 2.17 -6.09
C TRP A 4 -8.86 1.27 -7.09
N GLU A 5 -10.07 1.65 -7.52
CA GLU A 5 -10.85 0.89 -8.51
C GLU A 5 -10.15 0.85 -9.87
N PHE A 6 -9.64 2.00 -10.32
CA PHE A 6 -8.86 2.08 -11.56
C PHE A 6 -7.58 1.25 -11.45
N VAL A 7 -6.85 1.37 -10.34
CA VAL A 7 -5.60 0.61 -10.12
C VAL A 7 -5.88 -0.89 -10.10
N ARG A 8 -6.93 -1.33 -9.41
CA ARG A 8 -7.39 -2.74 -9.39
C ARG A 8 -7.63 -3.25 -10.80
N ASP A 9 -8.43 -2.52 -11.59
CA ASP A 9 -8.83 -2.97 -12.93
C ASP A 9 -7.66 -2.91 -13.91
N PHE A 10 -6.76 -1.95 -13.75
CA PHE A 10 -5.52 -1.86 -14.51
C PHE A 10 -4.59 -3.03 -14.19
N PHE A 11 -4.32 -3.29 -12.91
CA PHE A 11 -3.46 -4.40 -12.49
C PHE A 11 -4.03 -5.75 -12.90
N LYS A 12 -5.34 -5.95 -12.80
CA LYS A 12 -5.99 -7.16 -13.33
C LYS A 12 -5.66 -7.39 -14.81
N LYS A 13 -5.78 -6.35 -15.65
CA LYS A 13 -5.40 -6.44 -17.08
C LYS A 13 -3.90 -6.69 -17.27
N CYS A 14 -3.05 -6.09 -16.44
CA CYS A 14 -1.60 -6.37 -16.47
C CYS A 14 -1.32 -7.85 -16.17
N LYS A 15 -1.98 -8.42 -15.16
CA LYS A 15 -1.88 -9.85 -14.81
C LYS A 15 -2.37 -10.74 -15.94
N ASP A 16 -3.51 -10.41 -16.56
CA ASP A 16 -4.04 -11.14 -17.72
C ASP A 16 -3.07 -11.13 -18.91
N ALA A 17 -2.27 -10.07 -19.06
CA ALA A 17 -1.23 -9.95 -20.07
C ALA A 17 0.15 -10.50 -19.65
N GLY A 18 0.25 -11.13 -18.47
CA GLY A 18 1.48 -11.75 -17.97
C GLY A 18 2.51 -10.80 -17.36
N PHE A 19 2.14 -9.54 -17.06
CA PHE A 19 3.02 -8.60 -16.41
C PHE A 19 3.05 -8.79 -14.89
N HIS A 20 4.24 -8.62 -14.31
CA HIS A 20 4.40 -8.44 -12.87
C HIS A 20 3.92 -7.04 -12.46
N THR A 21 3.24 -6.95 -11.32
CA THR A 21 2.62 -5.73 -10.82
C THR A 21 3.26 -5.29 -9.51
N ALA A 22 3.67 -4.02 -9.44
CA ALA A 22 4.22 -3.43 -8.22
C ALA A 22 3.39 -2.20 -7.81
N LEU A 23 2.86 -2.21 -6.59
CA LEU A 23 2.12 -1.09 -6.02
C LEU A 23 3.05 -0.21 -5.18
N ASP A 24 3.24 1.03 -5.59
CA ASP A 24 3.92 2.05 -4.81
C ASP A 24 2.90 2.84 -3.97
N THR A 25 2.98 2.73 -2.64
CA THR A 25 2.00 3.35 -1.74
C THR A 25 2.52 3.49 -0.31
N THR A 26 1.98 4.45 0.43
CA THR A 26 2.07 4.49 1.91
C THR A 26 0.99 3.65 2.58
N ALA A 27 0.04 3.11 1.81
CA ALA A 27 -1.16 2.46 2.32
C ALA A 27 -2.03 3.32 3.26
N TYR A 28 -1.94 4.66 3.18
CA TYR A 28 -2.89 5.55 3.86
C TYR A 28 -4.23 5.57 3.10
N CYS A 29 -5.06 4.55 3.34
CA CYS A 29 -6.42 4.39 2.79
C CYS A 29 -7.19 3.34 3.61
N PRO A 30 -8.53 3.23 3.46
CA PRO A 30 -9.28 2.12 4.03
C PRO A 30 -8.73 0.77 3.60
N TRP A 31 -8.76 -0.21 4.51
CA TRP A 31 -8.22 -1.55 4.25
C TRP A 31 -8.92 -2.22 3.07
N GLU A 32 -10.24 -2.06 2.96
CA GLU A 32 -11.07 -2.64 1.90
C GLU A 32 -10.59 -2.22 0.52
N SER A 33 -10.21 -0.94 0.35
CA SER A 33 -9.65 -0.42 -0.90
C SER A 33 -8.32 -1.09 -1.24
N MET A 34 -7.45 -1.26 -0.24
CA MET A 34 -6.15 -1.89 -0.42
C MET A 34 -6.30 -3.37 -0.77
N GLU A 35 -7.11 -4.11 0.00
CA GLU A 35 -7.37 -5.53 -0.17
C GLU A 35 -7.82 -5.87 -1.60
N GLN A 36 -8.71 -5.08 -2.21
CA GLN A 36 -9.13 -5.31 -3.59
C GLN A 36 -7.99 -5.17 -4.60
N VAL A 37 -7.06 -4.21 -4.39
CA VAL A 37 -5.90 -4.03 -5.26
C VAL A 37 -4.86 -5.13 -5.03
N LEU A 38 -4.67 -5.59 -3.79
CA LEU A 38 -3.66 -6.61 -3.46
C LEU A 38 -3.92 -7.96 -4.13
N LYS A 39 -5.18 -8.29 -4.44
CA LYS A 39 -5.55 -9.49 -5.23
C LYS A 39 -4.82 -9.59 -6.57
N TYR A 40 -4.39 -8.46 -7.12
CA TYR A 40 -3.72 -8.35 -8.41
C TYR A 40 -2.34 -7.68 -8.27
N THR A 41 -1.73 -7.72 -7.08
CA THR A 41 -0.42 -7.09 -6.79
C THR A 41 0.62 -8.12 -6.39
N ASP A 42 1.76 -8.16 -7.07
CA ASP A 42 2.85 -9.10 -6.80
C ASP A 42 3.88 -8.56 -5.79
N LEU A 43 4.04 -7.23 -5.72
CA LEU A 43 4.96 -6.55 -4.83
C LEU A 43 4.37 -5.22 -4.36
N ILE A 44 4.57 -4.88 -3.09
CA ILE A 44 4.32 -3.54 -2.57
C ILE A 44 5.66 -2.85 -2.31
N LEU A 45 5.83 -1.64 -2.84
CA LEU A 45 6.86 -0.70 -2.42
C LEU A 45 6.22 0.19 -1.34
N PHE A 46 6.53 -0.11 -0.08
CA PHE A 46 5.80 0.42 1.06
C PHE A 46 6.64 1.48 1.78
N ASP A 47 6.12 2.70 1.87
CA ASP A 47 6.79 3.80 2.57
C ASP A 47 6.45 3.89 4.04
N ILE A 48 7.47 3.92 4.90
CA ILE A 48 7.36 4.32 6.31
C ILE A 48 8.19 5.57 6.52
N LYS A 49 7.53 6.71 6.68
CA LYS A 49 8.21 8.03 6.79
C LYS A 49 8.71 8.33 8.20
N HIS A 50 8.04 7.78 9.21
CA HIS A 50 8.45 7.88 10.61
C HIS A 50 7.73 6.82 11.44
N MET A 51 8.37 6.26 12.47
CA MET A 51 7.75 5.24 13.35
C MET A 51 6.91 5.82 14.50
N ASP A 52 7.33 6.96 15.03
CA ASP A 52 6.58 7.70 16.05
C ASP A 52 5.36 8.42 15.41
N PRO A 53 4.12 8.13 15.86
CA PRO A 53 2.91 8.73 15.30
C PRO A 53 2.83 10.25 15.50
N VAL A 54 3.32 10.77 16.62
CA VAL A 54 3.30 12.22 16.91
C VAL A 54 4.21 12.96 15.94
N LYS A 55 5.44 12.46 15.77
CA LYS A 55 6.38 13.05 14.79
C LYS A 55 5.93 12.87 13.35
N HIS A 56 5.20 11.78 13.05
CA HIS A 56 4.61 11.57 11.74
C HIS A 56 3.52 12.61 11.47
N GLU A 57 2.65 12.86 12.45
CA GLU A 57 1.60 13.88 12.34
C GLU A 57 2.19 15.29 12.22
N GLU A 58 3.20 15.65 13.03
CA GLU A 58 3.88 16.94 12.96
C GLU A 58 4.49 17.23 11.57
N LYS A 59 5.05 16.23 10.90
CA LYS A 59 5.78 16.40 9.63
C LYS A 59 4.96 16.10 8.38
N ILE A 60 4.00 15.18 8.46
CA ILE A 60 3.24 14.66 7.33
C ILE A 60 1.76 15.11 7.40
N GLY A 61 1.28 15.53 8.57
CA GLY A 61 -0.09 16.00 8.80
C GLY A 61 -1.11 14.90 9.11
N VAL A 62 -0.66 13.65 9.28
CA VAL A 62 -1.50 12.49 9.64
C VAL A 62 -0.73 11.54 10.55
N SER A 63 -1.41 10.82 11.44
CA SER A 63 -0.82 9.70 12.18
C SER A 63 -0.45 8.52 11.26
N ASN A 64 0.56 7.74 11.63
CA ASN A 64 0.99 6.54 10.91
C ASN A 64 0.26 5.27 11.36
N GLU A 65 -0.65 5.34 12.33
CA GLU A 65 -1.32 4.15 12.90
C GLU A 65 -2.04 3.33 11.83
N LEU A 66 -2.88 3.97 11.00
CA LEU A 66 -3.57 3.30 9.87
C LEU A 66 -2.58 2.71 8.86
N ILE A 67 -1.45 3.39 8.64
CA ILE A 67 -0.39 2.93 7.74
C ILE A 67 0.23 1.64 8.28
N LEU A 68 0.58 1.61 9.56
CA LEU A 68 1.17 0.45 10.21
C LEU A 68 0.17 -0.72 10.34
N GLU A 69 -1.10 -0.44 10.59
CA GLU A 69 -2.16 -1.47 10.59
C GLU A 69 -2.30 -2.11 9.20
N ASN A 70 -2.33 -1.30 8.14
CA ASN A 70 -2.41 -1.82 6.77
C ASN A 70 -1.13 -2.58 6.37
N LEU A 71 0.04 -2.18 6.87
CA LEU A 71 1.29 -2.90 6.67
C LEU A 71 1.21 -4.32 7.28
N ASP A 72 0.75 -4.42 8.52
CA ASP A 72 0.59 -5.69 9.22
C ASP A 72 -0.31 -6.65 8.43
N LYS A 73 -1.50 -6.18 8.04
CA LYS A 73 -2.44 -6.97 7.23
C LYS A 73 -1.84 -7.37 5.88
N ALA A 74 -1.23 -6.43 5.15
CA ALA A 74 -0.66 -6.68 3.83
C ALA A 74 0.52 -7.67 3.85
N SER A 75 1.28 -7.72 4.95
CA SER A 75 2.45 -8.59 5.10
C SER A 75 2.14 -10.08 4.96
N SER A 76 0.88 -10.47 5.23
CA SER A 76 0.39 -11.83 5.09
C SER A 76 -0.08 -12.19 3.67
N MET A 77 -0.24 -11.19 2.79
CA MET A 77 -0.91 -11.36 1.48
C MET A 77 0.04 -11.35 0.29
N THR A 78 1.08 -10.52 0.32
CA THR A 78 2.00 -10.34 -0.81
C THR A 78 3.37 -9.88 -0.35
N LYS A 79 4.35 -9.87 -1.25
CA LYS A 79 5.70 -9.41 -0.92
C LYS A 79 5.72 -7.91 -0.67
N ILE A 80 6.51 -7.49 0.32
CA ILE A 80 6.67 -6.09 0.69
C ILE A 80 8.15 -5.72 0.68
N TRP A 81 8.46 -4.61 0.03
CA TRP A 81 9.72 -3.89 0.16
C TRP A 81 9.47 -2.64 0.99
N LEU A 82 9.95 -2.63 2.24
CA LEU A 82 9.92 -1.45 3.10
C LEU A 82 10.95 -0.41 2.64
N ARG A 83 10.49 0.82 2.46
CA ARG A 83 11.30 1.98 2.11
C ARG A 83 11.21 3.00 3.23
N ILE A 84 12.36 3.46 3.69
CA ILE A 84 12.49 4.46 4.76
C ILE A 84 13.24 5.65 4.14
N PRO A 85 12.52 6.68 3.68
CA PRO A 85 13.13 7.89 3.14
C PRO A 85 13.74 8.79 4.23
#